data_AF-A0A7V9MFZ4-F1
#
_entry.id   AF-A0A7V9MFZ4-F1
#
_cell.length_a   1.000
_cell.length_b   1.000
_cell.length_c   1.000
_cell.angle_alpha   90.00
_cell.angle_beta   90.00
_cell.angle_gamma   90.00
#
_symmetry.space_group_name_H-M   'P 1'
#
loop_
_entity.id
_entity.type
_entity.pdbx_description
1 polymer ?
#
loop_
_entity_poly.entity_id
_entity_poly.type
_entity_poly.pdbx_seq_one_letter_code
_entity_poly.pdbx_strand_id
1 'polypeptide(L)'
;MVPFMRIASLVPSATELLYALDLGDSVVAVTHECDHPPAAVGLPHLTRSVIPDGLSAGEIDAAVRERTGRGEALYELDEALLDSLAPDLVVTQALCAVCAVSFDDVRAVAERLPSRPAVMALDPASLAEVLGDCERVAAAAGVPERGALL
;
A
#
# COMPACT_ATOMS: atom_id res chain seq x y z
N MET A 1 -12.35 -0.71 -24.97
CA MET A 1 -11.05 -1.06 -24.37
C MET A 1 -11.03 -0.33 -23.05
N VAL A 2 -11.22 -1.04 -21.93
CA VAL A 2 -11.13 -0.43 -20.61
C VAL A 2 -9.67 0.02 -20.46
N PRO A 3 -9.38 1.28 -20.08
CA PRO A 3 -8.01 1.72 -19.87
C PRO A 3 -7.32 0.78 -18.88
N PHE A 4 -6.08 0.41 -19.18
CA PHE A 4 -5.29 -0.48 -18.32
C PHE A 4 -5.02 0.25 -17.00
N MET A 5 -5.53 -0.29 -15.91
CA MET A 5 -5.43 0.32 -14.59
C MET A 5 -4.04 0.10 -14.00
N ARG A 6 -3.46 1.15 -13.40
CA ARG A 6 -2.16 1.12 -12.73
C ARG A 6 -2.35 1.28 -11.23
N ILE A 7 -1.95 0.27 -10.46
CA ILE A 7 -2.21 0.19 -9.03
C ILE A 7 -0.89 0.20 -8.26
N ALA A 8 -0.75 1.14 -7.33
CA ALA A 8 0.31 1.12 -6.33
C ALA A 8 -0.25 0.54 -5.02
N SER A 9 0.40 -0.49 -4.47
CA SER A 9 -0.01 -1.11 -3.21
C SER A 9 0.94 -0.72 -2.08
N LEU A 10 0.42 -0.06 -1.05
CA LEU A 10 1.19 0.41 0.10
C LEU A 10 1.00 -0.45 1.35
N VAL A 11 0.48 -1.68 1.20
CA VAL A 11 0.34 -2.67 2.28
C VAL A 11 0.52 -4.09 1.73
N PRO A 12 1.28 -4.99 2.39
CA PRO A 12 1.45 -6.36 1.92
C PRO A 12 0.14 -7.11 1.69
N SER A 13 -0.81 -7.07 2.62
CA SER A 13 -2.11 -7.76 2.48
C SER A 13 -2.93 -7.23 1.29
N ALA A 14 -2.85 -5.94 0.98
CA ALA A 14 -3.49 -5.36 -0.19
C ALA A 14 -2.86 -5.88 -1.49
N THR A 15 -1.53 -6.06 -1.51
CA THR A 15 -0.82 -6.68 -2.64
C THR A 15 -1.33 -8.10 -2.87
N GLU A 16 -1.37 -8.92 -1.82
CA GLU A 16 -1.88 -10.30 -1.93
C GLU A 16 -3.32 -10.35 -2.44
N LEU A 17 -4.19 -9.46 -1.94
CA LEU A 17 -5.58 -9.36 -2.40
C LEU A 17 -5.67 -8.99 -3.88
N LEU A 18 -4.87 -8.03 -4.36
CA LEU A 18 -4.84 -7.64 -5.77
C LEU A 18 -4.46 -8.83 -6.66
N TYR A 19 -3.47 -9.63 -6.26
CA TYR A 19 -3.13 -10.85 -6.99
C TYR A 19 -4.23 -11.92 -6.93
N ALA A 20 -4.90 -12.09 -5.79
CA ALA A 20 -6.03 -13.00 -5.65
C ALA A 20 -7.22 -12.60 -6.56
N LEU A 21 -7.36 -11.30 -6.84
CA LEU A 21 -8.34 -10.72 -7.77
C LEU A 21 -7.89 -10.71 -9.24
N ASP A 22 -6.81 -11.43 -9.59
CA ASP A 22 -6.24 -11.48 -10.94
C ASP A 22 -5.79 -10.08 -11.46
N LEU A 23 -5.50 -9.15 -10.54
CA LEU A 23 -5.02 -7.78 -10.85
C LEU A 23 -3.50 -7.65 -10.77
N GLY A 24 -2.76 -8.76 -10.67
CA GLY A 24 -1.30 -8.75 -10.55
C GLY A 24 -0.59 -7.95 -11.64
N ASP A 25 -1.06 -8.04 -12.89
CA ASP A 25 -0.51 -7.28 -14.02
C ASP A 25 -0.75 -5.76 -13.92
N SER A 26 -1.75 -5.36 -13.13
CA SER A 26 -2.06 -3.95 -12.85
C SER A 26 -1.20 -3.37 -11.72
N VAL A 27 -0.51 -4.19 -10.92
CA VAL A 27 0.33 -3.73 -9.81
C VAL A 27 1.66 -3.21 -10.34
N VAL A 28 1.89 -1.90 -10.20
CA VAL A 28 3.09 -1.23 -10.74
C VAL A 28 4.18 -1.01 -9.70
N ALA A 29 3.82 -1.05 -8.41
CA ALA A 29 4.75 -0.96 -7.30
C ALA A 29 4.10 -1.39 -5.98
N VAL A 30 4.95 -1.75 -5.02
CA VAL A 30 4.58 -2.36 -3.74
C VAL A 30 5.36 -1.74 -2.56
N THR A 31 5.14 -2.21 -1.33
CA THR A 31 5.98 -1.83 -0.17
C THR A 31 7.28 -2.64 -0.15
N HIS A 32 8.28 -2.16 0.59
CA HIS A 32 9.50 -2.95 0.86
C HIS A 32 9.28 -4.25 1.64
N GLU A 33 8.11 -4.44 2.24
CA GLU A 33 7.75 -5.64 3.01
C GLU A 33 6.97 -6.66 2.17
N CYS A 34 6.65 -6.36 0.91
CA CYS A 34 5.92 -7.29 0.06
C CYS A 34 6.83 -8.44 -0.39
N ASP A 35 6.62 -9.62 0.18
CA ASP A 35 7.33 -10.85 -0.15
C ASP A 35 6.43 -11.91 -0.85
N HIS A 36 5.13 -11.65 -0.95
CA HIS A 36 4.13 -12.52 -1.56
C HIS A 36 3.17 -11.76 -2.49
N PRO A 37 2.74 -12.38 -3.61
CA PRO A 37 3.28 -13.61 -4.21
C PRO A 37 4.70 -13.39 -4.77
N PRO A 38 5.42 -14.45 -5.21
CA PRO A 38 6.77 -14.31 -5.77
C PRO A 38 6.87 -13.30 -6.94
N ALA A 39 5.76 -13.07 -7.66
CA ALA A 39 5.68 -12.07 -8.70
C ALA A 39 5.79 -10.62 -8.18
N ALA A 40 5.41 -10.35 -6.93
CA ALA A 40 5.48 -9.02 -6.32
C ALA A 40 6.90 -8.63 -5.88
N VAL A 41 7.75 -9.61 -5.54
CA VAL A 41 9.14 -9.38 -5.07
C VAL A 41 10.00 -8.62 -6.08
N GLY A 42 9.69 -8.74 -7.38
CA GLY A 42 10.41 -8.05 -8.45
C GLY A 42 9.90 -6.64 -8.75
N LEU A 43 8.82 -6.19 -8.10
CA LEU A 43 8.22 -4.89 -8.37
C LEU A 43 8.99 -3.77 -7.66
N PRO A 44 8.96 -2.54 -8.19
CA PRO A 44 9.52 -1.38 -7.50
C PRO A 44 8.92 -1.19 -6.10
N HIS A 45 9.76 -0.86 -5.13
CA HIS A 45 9.33 -0.57 -3.77
C HIS A 45 9.12 0.94 -3.58
N LEU A 46 7.92 1.32 -3.17
CA LEU A 46 7.54 2.71 -2.90
C LEU A 46 7.85 3.16 -1.48
N THR A 47 8.09 2.23 -0.56
CA THR A 47 8.35 2.57 0.84
C THR A 47 9.70 2.05 1.29
N ARG A 48 10.30 2.72 2.28
CA ARG A 48 11.48 2.22 3.00
C ARG A 48 11.37 2.50 4.49
N SER A 49 11.92 1.60 5.31
CA SER A 49 12.09 1.84 6.74
C SER A 49 13.18 2.89 6.99
N VAL A 50 12.93 3.79 7.92
CA VAL A 50 13.93 4.73 8.45
C VAL A 50 14.70 4.17 9.65
N ILE A 51 14.28 3.00 10.15
CA ILE A 51 14.95 2.25 11.21
C ILE A 51 16.04 1.39 10.55
N PRO A 52 17.31 1.53 10.96
CA PRO A 52 18.41 0.74 10.39
C PRO A 52 18.24 -0.76 10.57
N ASP A 53 18.73 -1.52 9.59
CA ASP A 53 18.83 -2.97 9.69
C ASP A 53 19.87 -3.41 10.73
N GLY A 54 19.74 -4.64 11.23
CA GLY A 54 20.73 -5.26 12.11
C GLY A 54 20.65 -4.86 13.58
N LEU A 55 19.64 -4.07 13.96
CA LEU A 55 19.35 -3.73 15.36
C LEU A 55 18.75 -4.92 16.12
N SER A 56 19.06 -5.02 17.41
CA SER A 56 18.37 -5.92 18.33
C SER A 56 16.94 -5.44 18.61
N ALA A 57 16.06 -6.32 19.09
CA ALA A 57 14.68 -5.95 19.42
C ALA A 57 14.57 -4.76 20.40
N GLY A 58 15.49 -4.66 21.37
CA GLY A 58 15.51 -3.54 22.33
C GLY A 58 15.95 -2.22 21.68
N GLU A 59 16.87 -2.27 20.72
CA GLU A 59 17.30 -1.10 19.95
C GLU A 59 16.21 -0.64 18.97
N ILE A 60 15.48 -1.59 18.37
CA ILE A 60 14.31 -1.30 17.53
C ILE A 60 13.23 -0.59 18.36
N ASP A 61 12.85 -1.13 19.52
CA ASP A 61 11.84 -0.51 20.40
C ASP A 61 12.26 0.91 20.82
N ALA A 62 13.53 1.11 21.18
CA ALA A 62 14.06 2.42 21.52
C ALA A 62 13.98 3.42 20.35
N ALA A 63 14.41 3.01 19.16
CA ALA A 63 14.39 3.86 17.97
C ALA A 63 12.96 4.22 17.51
N VAL A 64 12.04 3.24 17.57
CA VAL A 64 10.61 3.45 17.29
C VAL A 64 10.01 4.44 18.27
N ARG A 65 10.23 4.26 19.59
CA ARG A 65 9.72 5.18 20.62
C ARG A 65 10.26 6.60 20.46
N GLU A 66 11.54 6.75 20.13
CA GLU A 66 12.14 8.07 19.94
C GLU A 66 11.47 8.83 18.80
N ARG A 67 11.33 8.20 17.63
CA ARG A 67 10.72 8.82 16.44
C ARG A 67 9.24 9.10 16.61
N THR A 68 8.48 8.10 17.06
CA THR A 68 7.05 8.26 17.31
C THR A 68 6.77 9.31 18.40
N GLY A 69 7.63 9.39 19.42
CA GLY A 69 7.57 10.45 20.44
C GLY A 69 7.82 11.86 19.90
N ARG A 70 8.48 11.98 18.74
CA ARG A 70 8.66 13.24 17.99
C ARG A 70 7.58 13.47 16.92
N GLY A 71 6.65 12.53 16.74
CA GLY A 71 5.67 12.56 15.66
C GLY A 71 6.25 12.29 14.27
N GLU A 72 7.42 11.66 14.20
CA GLU A 72 8.08 11.29 12.94
C GLU A 72 7.60 9.91 12.46
N ALA A 73 7.42 9.77 11.14
CA ALA A 73 7.04 8.50 10.53
C ALA A 73 8.18 7.46 10.58
N LEU A 74 7.82 6.18 10.66
CA LEU A 74 8.78 5.06 10.57
C LEU A 74 9.10 4.65 9.13
N TYR A 75 8.32 5.15 8.17
CA TYR A 75 8.44 4.79 6.78
C TYR A 75 8.36 6.04 5.91
N GLU A 76 9.18 6.05 4.88
CA GLU A 76 9.20 7.11 3.87
C GLU A 76 8.57 6.59 2.58
N LEU A 77 7.77 7.44 1.92
CA LEU A 77 7.21 7.20 0.60
C LEU A 77 8.11 7.82 -0.48
N ASP A 78 8.47 7.05 -1.50
CA ASP A 78 9.18 7.55 -2.68
C ASP A 78 8.20 8.26 -3.63
N GLU A 79 7.94 9.54 -3.35
CA GLU A 79 7.03 10.38 -4.15
C GLU A 79 7.48 10.50 -5.62
N ALA A 80 8.79 10.52 -5.87
CA ALA A 80 9.32 10.66 -7.23
C ALA A 80 9.09 9.40 -8.05
N LEU A 81 9.28 8.22 -7.44
CA LEU A 81 8.94 6.95 -8.06
C LEU A 81 7.42 6.85 -8.28
N LEU A 82 6.61 7.23 -7.28
CA LEU A 82 5.15 7.22 -7.39
C LEU A 82 4.66 8.09 -8.56
N ASP A 83 5.22 9.29 -8.70
CA ASP A 83 4.93 10.21 -9.82
C ASP A 83 5.31 9.58 -11.16
N SER A 84 6.54 9.07 -11.27
CA SER A 84 7.02 8.44 -12.52
C SER A 84 6.20 7.23 -12.96
N LEU A 85 5.61 6.51 -12.01
CA LEU A 85 4.76 5.36 -12.26
C LEU A 85 3.33 5.75 -12.59
N ALA A 86 2.90 6.99 -12.34
CA ALA A 86 1.58 7.51 -12.69
C ALA A 86 0.44 6.49 -12.42
N PRO A 87 0.24 6.03 -11.17
CA PRO A 87 -0.85 5.13 -10.86
C PRO A 87 -2.20 5.85 -10.99
N ASP A 88 -3.24 5.04 -11.21
CA ASP A 88 -4.65 5.45 -11.18
C ASP A 88 -5.27 5.23 -9.79
N LEU A 89 -4.75 4.24 -9.04
CA LEU A 89 -5.20 3.87 -7.71
C LEU A 89 -4.01 3.57 -6.80
N VAL A 90 -4.06 4.11 -5.58
CA VAL A 90 -3.20 3.74 -4.47
C VAL A 90 -4.04 3.02 -3.43
N VAL A 91 -3.70 1.76 -3.13
CA VAL A 91 -4.32 1.01 -2.04
C VAL A 91 -3.41 1.08 -0.82
N THR A 92 -3.95 1.48 0.32
CA THR A 92 -3.21 1.68 1.56
C THR A 92 -4.03 1.22 2.78
N GLN A 93 -3.54 1.48 3.99
CA GLN A 93 -4.26 1.27 5.26
C GLN A 93 -4.20 2.54 6.10
N ALA A 94 -5.19 2.74 6.95
CA ALA A 94 -5.25 3.79 7.97
C ALA A 94 -5.36 3.22 9.41
N LEU A 95 -5.27 1.90 9.60
CA LEU A 95 -5.39 1.23 10.90
C LEU A 95 -4.34 1.65 11.94
N CYS A 96 -3.16 2.04 11.48
CA CYS A 96 -2.00 2.18 12.34
C CYS A 96 -1.21 3.44 11.97
N ALA A 97 -1.22 4.42 12.88
CA ALA A 97 -0.50 5.69 12.69
C ALA A 97 1.04 5.57 12.80
N VAL A 98 1.56 4.35 12.98
CA VAL A 98 2.99 4.11 13.26
C VAL A 98 3.60 3.11 12.27
N CYS A 99 2.88 2.04 11.96
CA CYS A 99 3.43 0.87 11.27
C CYS A 99 3.31 0.89 9.74
N ALA A 100 2.84 2.00 9.17
CA ALA A 100 2.81 2.23 7.73
C ALA A 100 2.98 3.73 7.44
N VAL A 101 3.13 4.07 6.16
CA VAL A 101 2.98 5.46 5.71
C VAL A 101 1.56 5.92 6.05
N SER A 102 1.42 7.08 6.67
CA SER A 102 0.13 7.62 7.08
C SER A 102 -0.81 7.81 5.88
N PHE A 103 -2.08 7.45 6.04
CA PHE A 103 -3.11 7.69 5.03
C PHE A 103 -3.18 9.17 4.61
N ASP A 104 -3.05 10.10 5.56
CA ASP A 104 -3.08 11.53 5.27
C ASP A 104 -1.88 11.96 4.41
N ASP A 105 -0.70 11.37 4.64
CA ASP A 105 0.48 11.65 3.82
C ASP A 105 0.30 11.10 2.40
N VAL A 106 -0.19 9.85 2.27
CA VAL A 106 -0.49 9.25 0.96
C VAL A 106 -1.50 10.09 0.19
N ARG A 107 -2.57 10.54 0.84
CA ARG A 107 -3.59 11.40 0.22
C ARG A 107 -3.01 12.75 -0.19
N ALA A 108 -2.23 13.39 0.70
CA ALA A 108 -1.60 14.67 0.41
C ALA A 108 -0.63 14.58 -0.77
N VAL A 109 0.11 13.47 -0.89
CA VAL A 109 0.98 13.20 -2.05
C VAL A 109 0.14 13.02 -3.31
N ALA A 110 -0.87 12.15 -3.28
CA ALA A 110 -1.75 11.89 -4.41
C ALA A 110 -2.42 13.17 -4.96
N GLU A 111 -2.86 14.08 -4.09
CA GLU A 111 -3.45 15.37 -4.49
C GLU A 111 -2.48 16.31 -5.22
N ARG A 112 -1.17 16.20 -4.93
CA ARG A 112 -0.10 16.99 -5.57
C ARG A 112 0.38 16.39 -6.89
N LEU A 113 0.23 15.07 -7.07
CA LEU A 113 0.69 14.40 -8.28
C LEU A 113 -0.12 14.81 -9.52
N PRO A 114 0.51 14.92 -10.70
CA PRO A 114 -0.20 15.14 -11.96
C PRO A 114 -1.24 14.07 -12.28
N SER A 115 -0.96 12.79 -11.96
CA SER A 115 -1.88 11.68 -12.24
C SER A 115 -3.10 11.65 -11.33
N ARG A 116 -3.03 12.29 -10.15
CA ARG A 116 -4.11 12.37 -9.15
C ARG A 116 -4.78 11.01 -8.88
N PRO A 117 -4.01 9.99 -8.45
CA PRO A 117 -4.57 8.67 -8.23
C PRO A 117 -5.68 8.72 -7.17
N ALA A 118 -6.70 7.88 -7.34
CA ALA A 118 -7.62 7.60 -6.25
C ALA A 118 -6.85 6.94 -5.10
N VAL A 119 -7.18 7.28 -3.85
CA VAL A 119 -6.58 6.62 -2.68
C VAL A 119 -7.66 5.86 -1.94
N MET A 120 -7.44 4.55 -1.75
CA MET A 120 -8.33 3.66 -1.02
C MET A 120 -7.61 3.13 0.23
N ALA A 121 -8.21 3.34 1.39
CA ALA A 121 -7.79 2.68 2.63
C ALA A 121 -8.58 1.38 2.86
N LEU A 122 -7.85 0.34 3.26
CA LEU A 122 -8.37 -0.92 3.77
C LEU A 122 -8.15 -0.95 5.28
N ASP A 123 -9.26 -0.91 6.02
CA ASP A 123 -9.25 -0.83 7.49
C ASP A 123 -10.18 -1.87 8.14
N PRO A 124 -10.08 -3.16 7.78
CA PRO A 124 -10.98 -4.17 8.31
C PRO A 124 -10.69 -4.46 9.79
N ALA A 125 -11.73 -4.45 10.61
CA ALA A 125 -11.73 -4.83 12.02
C ALA A 125 -12.34 -6.22 12.28
N SER A 126 -12.78 -6.91 11.22
CA SER A 126 -13.32 -8.26 11.30
C SER A 126 -12.99 -9.08 10.04
N LEU A 127 -13.06 -10.41 10.14
CA LEU A 127 -12.89 -11.27 8.98
C LEU A 127 -13.94 -11.00 7.89
N ALA A 128 -15.17 -10.67 8.28
CA ALA A 128 -16.22 -10.31 7.34
C ALA A 128 -15.86 -9.03 6.55
N GLU A 129 -15.22 -8.06 7.21
CA GLU A 129 -14.72 -6.85 6.53
C GLU A 129 -13.53 -7.14 5.63
N VAL A 130 -12.61 -8.04 6.02
CA VAL A 130 -11.54 -8.52 5.13
C VAL A 130 -12.12 -9.13 3.86
N LEU A 131 -13.16 -9.96 3.97
CA LEU A 131 -13.83 -10.53 2.80
C LEU A 131 -14.57 -9.47 1.99
N GLY A 132 -15.19 -8.48 2.65
CA GLY A 132 -15.81 -7.34 1.98
C GLY A 132 -14.82 -6.45 1.22
N ASP A 133 -13.56 -6.40 1.65
CA ASP A 133 -12.52 -5.66 0.94
C ASP A 133 -12.23 -6.25 -0.46
N CYS A 134 -12.46 -7.56 -0.68
CA CYS A 134 -12.39 -8.16 -2.01
C CYS A 134 -13.31 -7.45 -3.00
N GLU A 135 -14.58 -7.24 -2.62
CA GLU A 135 -15.57 -6.55 -3.44
C GLU A 135 -15.24 -5.07 -3.63
N ARG A 136 -14.81 -4.39 -2.55
CA ARG A 136 -14.45 -2.97 -2.59
C ARG A 136 -13.26 -2.70 -3.51
N VAL A 137 -12.19 -3.48 -3.38
CA VAL A 137 -10.98 -3.34 -4.20
C VAL A 137 -11.31 -3.65 -5.66
N ALA A 138 -12.04 -4.74 -5.94
CA ALA A 138 -12.44 -5.08 -7.30
C ALA A 138 -13.30 -3.99 -7.96
N ALA A 139 -14.25 -3.41 -7.23
CA ALA A 139 -15.07 -2.31 -7.72
C ALA A 139 -14.24 -1.05 -8.02
N ALA A 140 -13.32 -0.68 -7.13
CA ALA A 140 -12.41 0.45 -7.35
C ALA A 140 -11.45 0.20 -8.52
N ALA A 141 -11.05 -1.05 -8.73
CA ALA A 141 -10.23 -1.47 -9.86
C ALA A 141 -11.02 -1.61 -11.19
N GLY A 142 -12.33 -1.33 -11.19
CA GLY A 142 -13.17 -1.40 -12.38
C GLY A 142 -13.51 -2.83 -12.86
N VAL A 143 -13.32 -3.83 -12.00
CA VAL A 143 -13.56 -5.27 -12.28
C VAL A 143 -14.45 -5.92 -11.19
N PRO A 144 -15.63 -5.34 -10.87
CA PRO A 144 -16.44 -5.78 -9.73
C PRO A 144 -16.80 -7.26 -9.77
N GLU A 145 -16.89 -7.87 -10.95
CA GLU A 145 -17.15 -9.30 -11.13
C GLU A 145 -16.09 -10.22 -10.48
N ARG A 146 -14.86 -9.73 -10.32
CA ARG A 146 -13.75 -10.51 -9.73
C ARG A 146 -13.82 -10.56 -8.21
N GLY A 147 -14.43 -9.55 -7.58
CA GLY A 147 -14.60 -9.50 -6.13
C GLY A 147 -15.61 -10.49 -5.59
N ALA A 148 -16.62 -10.85 -6.39
CA ALA A 148 -17.67 -11.80 -6.01
C ALA A 148 -17.25 -13.29 -6.09
N LEU A 149 -16.03 -13.57 -6.55
CA LEU A 149 -15.52 -14.93 -6.78
C LEU A 149 -14.62 -15.47 -5.64
N LEU A 150 -14.35 -14.64 -4.63
CA LEU A 150 -13.57 -14.98 -3.42
C LEU A 150 -14.49 -15.13 -2.20
#